data_AF-M6V0K0-F1
#
_entry.id   AF-M6V0K0-F1
#
_cell.length_a   1.000
_cell.length_b   1.000
_cell.length_c   1.000
_cell.angle_alpha   90.00
_cell.angle_beta   90.00
_cell.angle_gamma   90.00
#
_symmetry.space_group_name_H-M   'P 1'
#
loop_
_entity.id
_entity.type
_entity.pdbx_description
1 polymer ?
#
loop_
_entity_poly.entity_id
_entity_poly.type
_entity_poly.pdbx_seq_one_letter_code
_entity_poly.pdbx_strand_id
1 'polypeptide(L)'
;MKTLEEENGKLKKLYAELALENEAIMLIKPKLGERKSCRLLKVSRTGFRNRFKFFDKDKELKERIRELAYKYKRAGYRQIHDFIRKEARVNHKRIYRLYVELGLKYQIKQRRKRLPLPAVPKLLPGAFGERWSVGLALFRKKIQNLEYNRRLWSFSDSDSTGVFNSFRESCKNFE
;
A
#
# COMPACT_ATOMS: atom_id res chain seq x y z
N MET A 1 -11.14 -10.39 -40.66
CA MET A 1 -9.78 -9.97 -40.27
C MET A 1 -9.23 -8.89 -41.19
N LYS A 2 -9.10 -9.11 -42.50
CA LYS A 2 -8.62 -8.09 -43.47
C LYS A 2 -9.41 -6.77 -43.46
N THR A 3 -10.72 -6.83 -43.31
CA THR A 3 -11.60 -5.65 -43.21
C THR A 3 -11.25 -4.73 -42.04
N LEU A 4 -10.97 -5.30 -40.86
CA LEU A 4 -10.57 -4.55 -39.66
C LEU A 4 -9.17 -3.94 -39.82
N GLU A 5 -8.26 -4.62 -40.52
CA GLU A 5 -6.93 -4.11 -40.80
C GLU A 5 -6.96 -2.93 -41.78
N GLU A 6 -7.82 -3.00 -42.80
CA GLU A 6 -8.08 -1.91 -43.74
C GLU A 6 -8.74 -0.70 -43.07
N GLU A 7 -9.73 -0.91 -42.21
CA GLU A 7 -10.35 0.14 -41.39
C GLU A 7 -9.31 0.80 -40.47
N ASN A 8 -8.49 0.00 -39.79
CA ASN A 8 -7.39 0.51 -38.96
C ASN A 8 -6.37 1.30 -39.80
N GLY A 9 -6.10 0.88 -41.04
CA GLY A 9 -5.25 1.61 -41.98
C GLY A 9 -5.83 2.96 -42.40
N LYS A 10 -7.13 3.00 -42.74
CA LYS A 10 -7.86 4.24 -43.08
C LYS A 10 -7.90 5.19 -41.89
N LEU A 11 -8.19 4.68 -40.70
CA LEU A 11 -8.17 5.46 -39.46
C LEU A 11 -6.79 6.06 -39.21
N LYS A 12 -5.72 5.26 -39.30
CA LYS A 12 -4.34 5.76 -39.11
C LYS A 12 -3.98 6.89 -40.09
N LYS A 13 -4.37 6.77 -41.36
CA LYS A 13 -4.16 7.83 -42.37
C LYS A 13 -4.91 9.11 -42.02
N LEU A 14 -6.19 9.00 -41.68
CA LEU A 14 -7.03 10.14 -41.26
C LEU A 14 -6.45 10.84 -40.03
N TYR A 15 -6.00 10.07 -39.02
CA TYR A 15 -5.38 10.63 -37.82
C TYR A 15 -4.04 11.31 -38.12
N ALA A 16 -3.21 10.76 -39.01
CA ALA A 16 -1.95 11.36 -39.41
C ALA A 16 -2.16 12.68 -40.16
N GLU A 17 -3.10 12.73 -41.09
CA GLU A 17 -3.47 13.94 -41.83
C GLU A 17 -4.02 15.02 -40.89
N LEU A 18 -4.91 14.66 -39.97
CA LEU A 18 -5.40 15.56 -38.91
C LEU A 18 -4.30 16.04 -37.97
N ALA A 19 -3.27 15.23 -37.70
CA ALA A 19 -2.14 15.63 -36.86
C ALA A 19 -1.32 16.74 -37.54
N LEU A 20 -1.01 16.58 -38.83
CA LEU A 20 -0.28 17.57 -39.62
C LEU A 20 -1.03 18.91 -39.70
N GLU A 21 -2.35 18.88 -39.89
CA GLU A 21 -3.16 20.11 -39.89
C GLU A 21 -3.10 20.85 -38.54
N ASN A 22 -3.13 20.13 -37.42
CA ASN A 22 -3.07 20.76 -36.09
C ASN A 22 -1.67 21.34 -35.80
N GLU A 23 -0.60 20.67 -36.22
CA GLU A 23 0.78 21.16 -36.09
C GLU A 23 0.98 22.45 -36.91
N ALA A 24 0.47 22.47 -38.15
CA ALA A 24 0.52 23.66 -39.00
C ALA A 24 -0.21 24.85 -38.34
N ILE A 25 -1.40 24.64 -37.75
CA ILE A 25 -2.10 25.71 -37.03
C ILE A 25 -1.27 26.21 -35.84
N MET A 26 -0.59 25.34 -35.09
CA MET A 26 0.22 25.74 -33.93
C MET A 26 1.40 26.63 -34.30
N LEU A 27 2.05 26.37 -35.43
CA LEU A 27 3.17 27.19 -35.92
C LEU A 27 2.71 28.58 -36.38
N ILE A 28 1.51 28.66 -36.98
CA ILE A 28 0.97 29.88 -37.58
C ILE A 28 0.24 30.76 -36.53
N LYS A 29 -0.41 30.13 -35.54
CA LYS A 29 -1.20 30.80 -34.49
C LYS A 29 -0.48 31.96 -33.78
N PRO A 30 0.78 31.83 -33.31
CA PRO A 30 1.45 32.94 -32.63
C PRO A 30 1.71 34.15 -33.54
N LYS A 31 1.83 33.94 -34.86
CA LYS A 31 2.10 35.02 -35.83
C LYS A 31 0.84 35.73 -36.30
N LEU A 32 -0.24 34.99 -36.56
CA LEU A 32 -1.44 35.52 -37.23
C LEU A 32 -2.71 35.49 -36.36
N GLY A 33 -2.65 34.82 -35.20
CA GLY A 33 -3.79 34.61 -34.30
C GLY A 33 -4.72 33.47 -34.76
N GLU A 34 -5.43 32.87 -33.79
CA GLU A 34 -6.25 31.66 -34.00
C GLU A 34 -7.24 31.77 -35.18
N ARG A 35 -7.94 32.92 -35.29
CA ARG A 35 -8.98 33.12 -36.32
C ARG A 35 -8.42 33.08 -37.74
N LYS A 36 -7.28 33.75 -37.97
CA LYS A 36 -6.66 33.84 -39.30
C LYS A 36 -6.02 32.50 -39.68
N SER A 37 -5.34 31.85 -38.73
CA SER A 37 -4.72 30.53 -38.95
C SER A 37 -5.75 29.47 -39.34
N CYS A 38 -6.87 29.37 -38.62
CA CYS A 38 -7.94 28.42 -38.95
C CYS A 38 -8.59 28.71 -40.30
N ARG A 39 -8.75 29.99 -40.67
CA ARG A 39 -9.31 30.38 -41.97
C ARG A 39 -8.38 29.99 -43.13
N LEU A 40 -7.07 30.19 -42.96
CA LEU A 40 -6.06 29.87 -43.97
C LEU A 40 -5.97 28.36 -44.24
N LEU A 41 -6.03 27.55 -43.18
CA LEU A 41 -5.97 26.09 -43.27
C LEU A 41 -7.34 25.41 -43.45
N LYS A 42 -8.42 26.19 -43.64
CA LYS A 42 -9.81 25.70 -43.80
C LYS A 42 -10.31 24.78 -42.68
N VAL A 43 -9.79 24.97 -41.46
CA VAL A 43 -10.17 24.17 -40.29
C VAL A 43 -11.22 24.89 -39.45
N SER A 44 -12.22 24.15 -38.96
CA SER A 44 -13.23 24.72 -38.05
C SER A 44 -12.61 25.09 -36.69
N ARG A 45 -12.93 26.29 -36.19
CA ARG A 45 -12.44 26.80 -34.89
C ARG A 45 -12.88 25.92 -33.71
N THR A 46 -14.10 25.40 -33.75
CA THR A 46 -14.66 24.49 -32.73
C THR A 46 -13.93 23.15 -32.73
N GLY A 47 -13.69 22.60 -33.93
CA GLY A 47 -12.89 21.39 -34.12
C GLY A 47 -11.48 21.56 -33.59
N PHE A 48 -10.81 22.65 -33.93
CA PHE A 48 -9.46 22.96 -33.44
C PHE A 48 -9.41 23.05 -31.90
N ARG A 49 -10.32 23.78 -31.26
CA ARG A 49 -10.36 23.92 -29.79
C ARG A 49 -10.65 22.62 -29.06
N ASN A 50 -11.61 21.84 -29.54
CA ASN A 50 -11.94 20.56 -28.94
C ASN A 50 -10.82 19.54 -29.15
N ARG A 51 -10.15 19.56 -30.31
CA ARG A 51 -8.98 18.72 -30.58
C ARG A 51 -7.80 19.08 -29.67
N PHE A 52 -7.60 20.36 -29.37
CA PHE A 52 -6.57 20.81 -28.43
C PHE A 52 -6.79 20.37 -26.98
N LYS A 53 -8.01 19.99 -26.59
CA LYS A 53 -8.24 19.37 -25.28
C LYS A 53 -7.62 17.98 -25.16
N PHE A 54 -7.31 17.31 -26.28
CA PHE A 54 -6.62 16.01 -26.29
C PHE A 54 -5.10 16.13 -26.22
N PHE A 55 -4.53 17.34 -26.23
CA PHE A 55 -3.13 17.48 -25.82
C PHE A 55 -3.07 17.09 -24.34
N ASP A 56 -2.47 15.94 -24.06
CA ASP A 56 -2.40 15.33 -22.74
C ASP A 56 -1.74 16.31 -21.76
N LYS A 57 -2.55 17.10 -21.05
CA LYS A 57 -2.08 18.00 -19.98
C LYS A 57 -1.36 17.24 -18.89
N ASP A 58 -1.66 15.96 -18.78
CA ASP A 58 -1.06 15.02 -17.83
C ASP A 58 0.25 14.40 -18.31
N LYS A 59 0.76 14.74 -19.51
CA LYS A 59 1.94 14.09 -20.09
C LYS A 59 3.17 14.17 -19.17
N GLU A 60 3.48 15.36 -18.67
CA GLU A 60 4.61 15.59 -17.76
C GLU A 60 4.45 14.78 -16.45
N LEU A 61 3.23 14.76 -15.90
CA LEU A 61 2.93 13.99 -14.68
C LEU A 61 3.02 12.47 -14.94
N LYS A 62 2.57 12.00 -16.11
CA LYS A 62 2.68 10.59 -16.54
C LYS A 62 4.16 10.18 -16.64
N GLU A 63 4.99 11.02 -17.26
CA GLU A 63 6.44 10.79 -17.37
C GLU A 63 7.09 10.71 -15.99
N ARG A 64 6.79 11.64 -15.09
CA ARG A 64 7.31 11.62 -13.72
C ARG A 64 6.89 10.39 -12.92
N ILE A 65 5.61 9.99 -13.02
CA ILE A 65 5.10 8.76 -12.39
C ILE A 65 5.87 7.55 -12.92
N ARG A 66 6.15 7.51 -14.23
CA ARG A 66 6.88 6.41 -14.87
C ARG A 66 8.31 6.31 -14.38
N GLU A 67 9.02 7.44 -14.29
CA GLU A 67 10.37 7.52 -13.73
C GLU A 67 10.43 6.98 -12.30
N LEU A 68 9.51 7.44 -11.44
CA LEU A 68 9.44 7.00 -10.05
C LEU A 68 9.11 5.51 -9.93
N ALA A 69 8.21 4.99 -10.79
CA ALA A 69 7.89 3.58 -10.84
C ALA A 69 9.10 2.73 -11.26
N TYR A 70 9.93 3.20 -12.20
CA TYR A 70 11.15 2.53 -12.60
C TYR A 70 12.23 2.56 -11.51
N LYS A 71 12.40 3.72 -10.84
CA LYS A 71 13.34 3.88 -9.73
C LYS A 71 12.97 3.01 -8.53
N TYR A 72 11.68 2.96 -8.19
CA TYR A 72 11.17 2.23 -7.04
C TYR A 72 10.22 1.10 -7.47
N LYS A 73 10.78 -0.03 -7.92
CA LYS A 73 10.01 -1.18 -8.44
C LYS A 73 8.97 -1.79 -7.46
N ARG A 74 9.12 -1.57 -6.16
CA ARG A 74 8.17 -2.06 -5.11
C ARG A 74 7.14 -1.00 -4.72
N ALA A 75 7.25 0.21 -5.26
CA ALA A 75 6.39 1.32 -4.88
C ALA A 75 5.01 1.20 -5.53
N GLY A 76 3.97 1.27 -4.70
CA GLY A 76 2.59 1.43 -5.17
C GLY A 76 2.24 2.91 -5.41
N TYR A 77 1.06 3.17 -5.96
CA TYR A 77 0.62 4.54 -6.27
C TYR A 77 0.59 5.49 -5.06
N ARG A 78 0.36 4.97 -3.84
CA ARG A 78 0.39 5.78 -2.59
C ARG A 78 1.80 6.29 -2.30
N GLN A 79 2.80 5.42 -2.40
CA GLN A 79 4.20 5.81 -2.20
C GLN A 79 4.69 6.75 -3.30
N ILE A 80 4.27 6.50 -4.55
CA ILE A 80 4.54 7.43 -5.67
C ILE A 80 3.89 8.80 -5.43
N HIS A 81 2.67 8.84 -4.88
CA HIS A 81 2.02 10.09 -4.47
C HIS A 81 2.82 10.82 -3.39
N ASP A 82 3.34 10.12 -2.39
CA ASP A 82 4.17 10.75 -1.35
C ASP A 82 5.47 11.33 -1.91
N PHE A 83 6.09 10.70 -2.91
CA PHE A 83 7.25 11.27 -3.61
C PHE A 83 6.87 12.54 -4.38
N ILE A 84 5.80 12.46 -5.19
CA ILE A 84 5.32 13.61 -6.00
C ILE A 84 4.85 14.76 -5.10
N ARG A 85 4.26 14.46 -3.94
CA ARG A 85 3.79 15.47 -2.98
C ARG A 85 4.90 16.40 -2.51
N LYS A 86 6.16 15.94 -2.51
CA LYS A 86 7.33 16.78 -2.17
C LYS A 86 7.64 17.81 -3.24
N GLU A 87 7.29 17.54 -4.49
CA GLU A 87 7.54 18.41 -5.65
C GLU A 87 6.32 19.29 -5.95
N ALA A 88 5.12 18.70 -5.96
CA ALA A 88 3.89 19.37 -6.34
C ALA A 88 2.68 18.86 -5.54
N ARG A 89 1.73 19.77 -5.28
CA ARG A 89 0.49 19.42 -4.56
C ARG A 89 -0.53 18.77 -5.49
N VAL A 90 -0.34 17.47 -5.75
CA VAL A 90 -1.24 16.66 -6.59
C VAL A 90 -2.16 15.79 -5.72
N ASN A 91 -3.42 15.64 -6.14
CA ASN A 91 -4.38 14.75 -5.48
C ASN A 91 -4.03 13.27 -5.76
N HIS A 92 -4.01 12.44 -4.72
CA HIS A 92 -3.76 11.00 -4.80
C HIS A 92 -4.71 10.28 -5.78
N LYS A 93 -5.96 10.75 -5.92
CA LYS A 93 -6.92 10.18 -6.88
C LYS A 93 -6.48 10.37 -8.33
N ARG A 94 -5.89 11.51 -8.67
CA ARG A 94 -5.38 11.80 -10.02
C ARG A 94 -4.21 10.88 -10.36
N ILE A 95 -3.29 10.69 -9.43
CA ILE A 95 -2.15 9.79 -9.58
C ILE A 95 -2.62 8.35 -9.74
N TYR A 96 -3.60 7.90 -8.93
CA TYR A 96 -4.15 6.56 -9.07
C TYR A 96 -4.72 6.30 -10.47
N ARG A 97 -5.51 7.24 -11.03
CA ARG A 97 -6.06 7.12 -12.39
C ARG A 97 -4.96 6.99 -13.43
N LEU A 98 -3.99 7.91 -13.43
CA LEU A 98 -2.87 7.90 -14.37
C LEU A 98 -2.01 6.64 -14.21
N TYR A 99 -1.81 6.16 -12.98
CA TYR A 99 -1.06 4.94 -12.71
C TYR A 99 -1.73 3.69 -13.29
N VAL A 100 -3.06 3.63 -13.21
CA VAL A 100 -3.87 2.55 -13.82
C VAL A 100 -3.85 2.67 -15.35
N GLU A 101 -4.02 3.87 -15.91
CA GLU A 101 -3.93 4.12 -17.36
C GLU A 101 -2.58 3.72 -17.95
N LEU A 102 -1.49 3.99 -17.24
CA LEU A 102 -0.13 3.62 -17.64
C LEU A 102 0.15 2.11 -17.49
N GLY A 103 -0.80 1.34 -16.95
CA GLY A 103 -0.61 -0.10 -16.73
C GLY A 103 0.47 -0.43 -15.71
N LEU A 104 0.84 0.51 -14.85
CA LEU A 104 1.95 0.38 -13.89
C LEU A 104 1.59 -0.50 -12.68
N LYS A 105 0.46 -1.20 -12.73
CA LYS A 105 -0.03 -2.02 -11.61
C LYS A 105 1.03 -3.04 -11.20
N TYR A 106 1.53 -2.88 -9.97
CA TYR A 106 2.46 -3.81 -9.37
C TYR A 106 1.91 -5.24 -9.41
N GLN A 107 2.55 -6.11 -10.18
CA GLN A 107 2.35 -7.54 -10.13
C GLN A 107 3.06 -8.05 -8.87
N ILE A 108 2.30 -8.19 -7.77
CA ILE A 108 2.81 -8.84 -6.56
C ILE A 108 3.24 -10.25 -6.97
N LYS A 109 4.54 -10.53 -7.02
CA LYS A 109 5.03 -11.89 -7.21
C LYS A 109 4.53 -12.70 -6.02
N GLN A 110 3.67 -13.68 -6.29
CA GLN A 110 3.17 -14.59 -5.27
C GLN A 110 4.38 -15.21 -4.56
N ARG A 111 4.46 -15.01 -3.24
CA ARG A 111 5.53 -15.60 -2.43
C ARG A 111 5.42 -17.11 -2.61
N ARG A 112 6.49 -17.77 -3.07
CA ARG A 112 6.53 -19.23 -3.17
C ARG A 112 6.12 -19.80 -1.81
N LYS A 113 5.03 -20.56 -1.79
CA LYS A 113 4.58 -21.27 -0.58
C LYS A 113 5.75 -22.16 -0.16
N ARG A 114 6.28 -21.95 1.05
CA ARG A 114 7.27 -22.88 1.61
C ARG A 114 6.53 -24.18 1.88
N LEU A 115 7.15 -25.32 1.55
CA LEU A 115 6.63 -26.60 1.98
C LEU A 115 6.47 -26.55 3.51
N PRO A 116 5.31 -26.95 4.06
CA PRO A 116 5.17 -27.06 5.50
C PRO A 116 6.26 -28.02 6.00
N LEU A 117 7.00 -27.63 7.04
CA LEU A 117 7.84 -28.59 7.75
C LEU A 117 6.93 -29.71 8.27
N PRO A 118 7.41 -30.97 8.33
CA PRO A 118 6.64 -32.04 8.94
C PRO A 118 6.20 -31.60 10.33
N ALA A 119 4.89 -31.63 10.57
CA ALA A 119 4.33 -31.26 11.85
C ALA A 119 4.80 -32.27 12.89
N VAL A 120 5.75 -31.88 13.74
CA VAL A 120 6.09 -32.67 14.92
C VAL A 120 4.86 -32.65 15.82
N PRO A 121 4.26 -33.81 16.16
CA PRO A 121 3.12 -33.83 17.07
C PRO A 121 3.55 -33.20 18.39
N LYS A 122 2.77 -32.23 18.87
CA LYS A 122 2.99 -31.68 20.21
C LYS A 122 2.77 -32.83 21.19
N LEU A 123 3.82 -33.22 21.90
CA LEU A 123 3.70 -34.21 22.97
C LEU A 123 2.76 -33.63 24.02
N LEU A 124 1.62 -34.29 24.24
CA LEU A 124 0.69 -33.96 25.30
C LEU A 124 1.18 -34.64 26.60
N PRO A 125 1.18 -33.95 27.75
CA PRO A 125 1.47 -34.58 29.03
C PRO A 125 0.48 -35.71 29.30
N GLY A 126 0.99 -36.87 29.71
CA GLY A 126 0.19 -38.09 29.93
C GLY A 126 -0.31 -38.22 31.36
N ALA A 127 0.29 -37.49 32.30
CA ALA A 127 -0.06 -37.53 33.72
C ALA A 127 -0.44 -36.15 34.26
N PHE A 128 -1.31 -36.15 35.27
CA PHE A 128 -1.72 -34.95 35.99
C PHE A 128 -0.51 -34.34 36.73
N GLY A 129 -0.20 -33.06 36.44
CA GLY A 129 0.94 -32.34 37.02
C GLY A 129 2.20 -32.27 36.14
N GLU A 130 2.23 -32.92 34.97
CA GLU A 130 3.32 -32.77 34.02
C GLU A 130 3.25 -31.43 33.27
N ARG A 131 4.34 -30.67 33.26
CA ARG A 131 4.44 -29.39 32.56
C ARG A 131 5.73 -29.32 31.75
N TRP A 132 5.62 -29.06 30.45
CA TRP A 132 6.77 -28.83 29.58
C TRP A 132 7.05 -27.32 29.54
N SER A 133 8.17 -26.88 30.09
CA SER A 133 8.68 -25.53 29.88
C SER A 133 9.45 -25.48 28.57
N VAL A 134 9.08 -24.57 27.66
CA VAL A 134 9.84 -24.34 26.43
C VAL A 134 11.05 -23.49 26.78
N GLY A 135 12.17 -24.13 27.12
CA GLY A 135 13.40 -23.43 27.48
C GLY A 135 14.53 -24.36 27.87
N LEU A 136 15.54 -24.42 27.00
CA LEU A 136 16.90 -24.95 27.19
C LEU A 136 17.06 -26.46 27.42
N ALA A 137 17.77 -27.04 26.46
CA ALA A 137 18.64 -28.20 26.54
C ALA A 137 18.02 -29.61 26.62
N LEU A 138 18.53 -30.44 25.72
CA LEU A 138 18.86 -31.84 25.98
C LEU A 138 19.32 -32.02 27.44
N PHE A 139 18.45 -32.48 28.34
CA PHE A 139 18.82 -33.33 29.48
C PHE A 139 17.55 -33.80 30.17
N ARG A 140 17.27 -35.09 29.99
CA ARG A 140 16.20 -35.82 30.67
C ARG A 140 16.55 -35.93 32.16
N LYS A 141 16.04 -35.02 33.00
CA LYS A 141 16.01 -35.25 34.45
C LYS A 141 14.62 -34.97 35.01
N LYS A 142 14.06 -36.06 35.54
CA LYS A 142 12.75 -36.21 36.16
C LYS A 142 12.74 -35.39 37.44
N ILE A 143 12.01 -34.27 37.48
CA ILE A 143 11.70 -33.61 38.75
C ILE A 143 10.54 -34.40 39.35
N GLN A 144 10.86 -35.36 40.24
CA GLN A 144 9.87 -35.97 41.11
C GLN A 144 9.63 -35.05 42.31
N ASN A 145 8.35 -34.82 42.60
CA ASN A 145 7.77 -34.46 43.89
C ASN A 145 8.67 -33.65 44.84
N LEU A 146 8.51 -32.34 44.82
CA LEU A 146 8.67 -31.56 46.04
C LEU A 146 7.49 -31.89 46.95
N GLU A 147 7.65 -32.95 47.75
CA GLU A 147 7.07 -32.98 49.10
C GLU A 147 7.62 -31.75 49.82
N TYR A 148 6.88 -30.63 49.70
CA TYR A 148 7.15 -29.43 50.46
C TYR A 148 6.80 -29.76 51.90
N ASN A 149 7.86 -29.97 52.68
CA ASN A 149 7.83 -30.42 54.05
C ASN A 149 6.90 -29.52 54.87
N ARG A 150 5.76 -30.10 55.24
CA ARG A 150 4.73 -29.57 56.11
C ARG A 150 5.28 -29.66 57.53
N ARG A 151 6.12 -28.71 57.96
CA ARG A 151 6.46 -28.53 59.38
C ARG A 151 6.96 -27.11 59.65
N LEU A 152 6.33 -26.53 60.67
CA LEU A 152 6.56 -25.19 61.22
C LEU A 152 5.89 -24.10 60.38
N TRP A 153 4.63 -23.84 60.67
CA TRP A 153 4.22 -22.63 61.41
C TRP A 153 2.82 -22.92 61.96
N SER A 154 2.75 -23.08 63.28
CA SER A 154 1.49 -23.14 64.03
C SER A 154 0.93 -21.73 64.10
N PHE A 155 -0.13 -21.46 63.36
CA PHE A 155 -0.97 -20.28 63.61
C PHE A 155 -2.35 -20.79 64.00
N SER A 156 -2.62 -20.66 65.30
CA SER A 156 -3.85 -21.07 65.98
C SER A 156 -4.88 -19.98 65.79
N ASP A 157 -5.92 -20.25 65.00
CA ASP A 157 -7.16 -19.47 65.03
C ASP A 157 -8.05 -20.01 66.15
N SER A 158 -7.96 -19.41 67.33
CA SER A 158 -9.00 -19.43 68.37
C SER A 158 -8.58 -18.42 69.44
N ASP A 159 -9.07 -17.19 69.33
CA ASP A 159 -9.92 -16.65 70.39
C ASP A 159 -10.43 -15.27 70.00
N SER A 160 -11.76 -15.20 70.02
CA SER A 160 -12.58 -14.00 69.94
C SER A 160 -12.26 -12.98 71.02
N THR A 161 -12.60 -11.73 70.73
CA THR A 161 -12.73 -10.56 71.64
C THR A 161 -11.44 -9.80 71.94
N GLY A 162 -11.27 -8.66 71.25
CA GLY A 162 -10.19 -7.72 71.55
C GLY A 162 -10.10 -6.54 70.59
N VAL A 163 -11.05 -5.59 70.70
CA VAL A 163 -10.80 -4.14 70.55
C VAL A 163 -10.36 -3.68 69.14
N PHE A 164 -11.28 -3.32 68.25
CA PHE A 164 -11.72 -1.93 68.03
C PHE A 164 -10.57 -0.89 68.01
N ASN A 165 -10.48 -0.16 66.90
CA ASN A 165 -9.67 1.05 66.68
C ASN A 165 -8.16 0.86 66.43
N SER A 166 -7.80 1.10 65.17
CA SER A 166 -6.77 2.09 64.77
C SER A 166 -5.89 1.56 63.65
N PHE A 167 -6.42 1.44 62.43
CA PHE A 167 -5.62 1.75 61.22
C PHE A 167 -6.51 1.96 59.97
N ARG A 168 -7.70 2.53 60.17
CA ARG A 168 -8.46 3.19 59.12
C ARG A 168 -7.94 4.62 58.99
N GLU A 169 -6.64 4.80 58.76
CA GLU A 169 -6.02 6.12 58.70
C GLU A 169 -4.62 6.06 58.06
N SER A 170 -4.54 5.63 56.80
CA SER A 170 -3.49 6.10 55.90
C SER A 170 -3.99 5.97 54.47
N CYS A 171 -5.05 6.75 54.23
CA CYS A 171 -5.40 7.23 52.92
C CYS A 171 -4.17 7.73 52.15
N LYS A 172 -4.23 7.54 50.82
CA LYS A 172 -3.92 8.55 49.79
C LYS A 172 -2.50 9.11 49.85
N ASN A 173 -1.73 8.82 48.79
CA ASN A 173 -0.49 9.46 48.31
C ASN A 173 0.42 8.31 47.85
N PHE A 174 0.72 8.05 46.58
CA PHE A 174 1.04 8.88 45.42
C PHE A 174 0.98 7.93 44.20
N GLU A 175 0.16 8.21 43.19
CA GLU A 175 0.65 8.61 41.85
C GLU A 175 1.96 9.39 41.81
#